data_AF-A0A9D7J704-F1
#
_entry.id   AF-A0A9D7J704-F1
#
_cell.length_a   1.000
_cell.length_b   1.000
_cell.length_c   1.000
_cell.angle_alpha   90.00
_cell.angle_beta   90.00
_cell.angle_gamma   90.00
#
_symmetry.space_group_name_H-M   'P 1'
#
loop_
_entity.id
_entity.type
_entity.pdbx_description
1 polymer ?
#
loop_
_entity_poly.entity_id
_entity_poly.type
_entity_poly.pdbx_seq_one_letter_code
_entity_poly.pdbx_strand_id
1 'polypeptide(L)'
;MGTAKFLVYMTVFVIVWVTLNLVGMFGLKWDPYPFILLNLFFSTQASYSAPLILLAQNRQELRDQLSIEEDRKIAAQARADMDFLAREIAAIRMHLGELATRDFVRSELRSELRELAERLDGAEEKTR
;
A
#
# COMPACT_ATOMS: atom_id res chain seq x y z
N MET A 1 -10.96 -4.53 19.19
CA MET A 1 -11.20 -5.07 20.55
C MET A 1 -12.63 -5.61 20.73
N GLY A 2 -13.12 -6.47 19.82
CA GLY A 2 -14.54 -6.91 19.82
C GLY A 2 -14.73 -8.43 20.00
N THR A 3 -13.92 -9.25 19.33
CA THR A 3 -14.16 -10.70 19.26
C THR A 3 -13.89 -11.44 20.58
N ALA A 4 -12.79 -11.11 21.29
CA ALA A 4 -12.40 -11.83 22.50
C ALA A 4 -13.42 -11.68 23.66
N LYS A 5 -13.98 -10.49 23.85
CA LYS A 5 -14.97 -10.24 24.91
C LYS A 5 -16.31 -10.94 24.64
N PHE A 6 -16.74 -10.99 23.37
CA PHE A 6 -17.95 -11.69 22.96
C PHE A 6 -17.85 -13.20 23.20
N LEU A 7 -16.70 -13.80 22.84
CA LEU A 7 -16.45 -15.22 23.05
C LEU A 7 -16.52 -15.59 24.53
N VAL A 8 -15.87 -14.81 25.41
CA VAL A 8 -15.91 -15.06 26.86
C VAL A 8 -17.32 -14.98 27.41
N TYR A 9 -18.10 -13.95 27.04
CA TYR A 9 -19.48 -13.80 27.47
C TYR A 9 -20.35 -14.99 27.03
N MET A 10 -20.23 -15.43 25.78
CA MET A 10 -20.97 -16.58 25.26
C MET A 10 -20.61 -17.88 25.97
N THR A 11 -19.33 -18.12 26.27
CA THR A 11 -18.91 -19.31 27.02
C THR A 11 -19.48 -19.32 28.43
N VAL A 12 -19.45 -18.18 29.13
CA VAL A 12 -20.03 -18.07 30.48
C VAL A 12 -21.54 -18.31 30.46
N PHE A 13 -22.25 -17.74 29.48
CA PHE A 13 -23.69 -17.95 29.32
C PHE A 13 -24.05 -19.43 29.16
N VAL A 14 -23.33 -20.16 28.30
CA VAL A 14 -23.56 -21.60 28.09
C VAL A 14 -23.30 -22.39 29.37
N ILE A 15 -22.20 -22.10 30.08
CA ILE A 15 -21.86 -22.77 31.34
C ILE A 15 -22.97 -22.55 32.40
N VAL A 16 -23.44 -21.31 32.55
CA VAL A 16 -24.52 -20.97 33.48
C VAL A 16 -25.80 -21.70 33.09
N TRP A 17 -26.17 -21.72 31.81
CA TRP A 17 -27.38 -22.39 31.33
C TRP A 17 -27.37 -23.90 31.62
N VAL A 18 -26.25 -24.56 31.34
CA VAL A 18 -26.06 -26.00 31.62
C VAL A 18 -26.09 -26.25 33.12
N THR A 19 -25.43 -25.42 33.93
CA THR A 19 -25.40 -25.56 35.40
C THR A 19 -26.79 -25.39 36.01
N LEU A 20 -27.56 -24.40 35.58
CA LEU A 20 -28.94 -24.18 36.05
C LEU A 20 -29.87 -25.35 35.69
N ASN A 21 -29.70 -25.94 34.50
CA ASN A 21 -30.47 -27.11 34.08
C ASN A 21 -30.06 -28.39 34.83
N LEU A 22 -28.77 -28.55 35.14
CA LEU A 22 -28.24 -29.72 35.85
C LEU A 22 -28.63 -29.74 37.33
N VAL A 23 -28.59 -28.57 37.99
CA VAL A 23 -28.97 -28.42 39.40
C VAL A 23 -30.49 -28.57 39.60
N GLY A 24 -31.29 -28.47 38.54
CA GLY A 24 -32.72 -28.72 38.61
C GLY A 24 -33.42 -27.80 39.62
N MET A 25 -33.05 -26.51 39.60
CA MET A 25 -33.37 -25.50 40.62
C MET A 25 -34.85 -25.38 41.00
N PHE A 26 -35.77 -25.94 40.21
CA PHE A 26 -37.22 -25.89 40.44
C PHE A 26 -37.94 -27.26 40.43
N GLY A 27 -37.24 -28.39 40.43
CA GLY A 27 -37.88 -29.72 40.34
C GLY A 27 -38.57 -30.03 39.00
N LEU A 28 -38.80 -29.02 38.16
CA LEU A 28 -39.12 -29.15 36.74
C LEU A 28 -37.81 -29.18 35.93
N LYS A 29 -37.62 -30.26 35.17
CA LYS A 29 -36.56 -30.35 34.16
C LYS A 29 -36.92 -29.44 32.97
N TRP A 30 -36.50 -28.18 33.05
CA TRP A 30 -36.79 -27.14 32.07
C TRP A 30 -36.14 -27.42 30.69
N ASP A 31 -34.97 -28.08 30.66
CA ASP A 31 -34.32 -28.60 29.44
C ASP A 31 -33.51 -29.88 29.77
N PRO A 32 -34.16 -31.07 29.82
CA PRO A 32 -33.46 -32.32 30.07
C PRO A 32 -32.45 -32.64 28.96
N TYR A 33 -31.39 -33.38 29.31
CA TYR A 33 -30.44 -33.92 28.32
C TYR A 33 -31.21 -34.62 27.18
N PRO A 34 -31.07 -34.20 25.90
CA PRO A 34 -29.89 -33.56 25.28
C PRO A 34 -29.96 -32.03 25.02
N PHE A 35 -30.63 -31.24 25.88
CA PHE A 35 -30.73 -29.76 25.78
C PHE A 35 -31.32 -29.26 24.44
N ILE A 36 -32.60 -29.54 24.21
CA ILE A 36 -33.27 -29.23 22.95
C ILE A 36 -33.41 -27.72 22.71
N LEU A 37 -33.63 -26.94 23.77
CA LEU A 37 -33.81 -25.49 23.66
C LEU A 37 -32.50 -24.78 23.32
N LEU A 38 -31.40 -25.20 23.94
CA LEU A 38 -30.07 -24.68 23.65
C LEU A 38 -29.66 -24.98 22.20
N ASN A 39 -29.93 -26.21 21.73
CA ASN A 39 -29.70 -26.59 20.34
C ASN A 39 -30.52 -25.75 19.36
N LEU A 40 -31.79 -25.51 19.67
CA LEU A 40 -32.66 -24.67 18.85
C LEU A 40 -32.11 -23.25 18.74
N PHE A 41 -31.68 -22.66 19.87
CA PHE A 41 -31.09 -21.32 19.90
C PHE A 41 -29.83 -21.22 19.03
N PHE A 42 -28.92 -22.18 19.12
CA PHE A 42 -27.72 -22.22 18.27
C PHE A 42 -28.06 -22.39 16.78
N SER A 43 -29.04 -23.22 16.45
CA SER A 43 -29.49 -23.40 15.06
C SER A 43 -30.03 -22.09 14.48
N THR A 44 -30.87 -21.38 15.23
CA THR A 44 -31.37 -20.06 14.82
C THR A 44 -30.25 -19.03 14.72
N GLN A 45 -29.30 -19.04 15.66
CA GLN A 45 -28.16 -18.13 15.66
C GLN A 45 -27.28 -18.33 14.41
N ALA A 46 -27.03 -19.59 14.02
CA ALA A 46 -26.30 -19.92 12.80
C ALA A 46 -27.08 -19.49 11.54
N SER A 47 -28.39 -19.75 11.51
CA SER A 47 -29.27 -19.41 10.38
C SER A 47 -29.31 -17.90 10.08
N TYR A 48 -29.33 -17.05 11.11
CA TYR A 48 -29.28 -15.59 10.96
C TYR A 48 -27.85 -15.06 10.70
N SER A 49 -26.82 -15.73 11.21
CA SER A 49 -25.44 -15.30 11.02
C SER A 49 -24.98 -15.48 9.58
N ALA A 50 -25.38 -16.56 8.92
CA ALA A 50 -25.01 -16.84 7.52
C ALA A 50 -25.31 -15.67 6.56
N PRO A 51 -26.54 -15.13 6.46
CA PRO A 51 -26.84 -14.01 5.56
C PRO A 51 -26.12 -12.73 5.96
N LEU A 52 -25.94 -12.44 7.25
CA LEU A 52 -25.17 -11.27 7.67
C LEU A 52 -23.70 -11.38 7.29
N ILE A 53 -23.11 -12.57 7.42
CA ILE A 53 -21.75 -12.84 6.98
C ILE A 53 -21.65 -12.64 5.47
N LEU A 54 -22.60 -13.14 4.68
CA LEU A 54 -22.63 -12.94 3.24
C LEU A 54 -22.74 -11.45 2.85
N LEU A 55 -23.60 -10.68 3.53
CA LEU A 55 -23.71 -9.24 3.29
C LEU A 55 -22.42 -8.49 3.69
N ALA A 56 -21.80 -8.88 4.80
CA ALA A 56 -20.52 -8.32 5.23
C ALA A 56 -19.40 -8.66 4.24
N GLN A 57 -19.38 -9.89 3.71
CA GLN A 57 -18.45 -10.35 2.69
C GLN A 57 -18.65 -9.59 1.38
N ASN A 58 -19.87 -9.50 0.86
CA ASN A 58 -20.17 -8.72 -0.37
C ASN A 58 -19.72 -7.25 -0.25
N ARG A 59 -19.95 -6.63 0.91
CA ARG A 59 -19.51 -5.25 1.15
C ARG A 59 -17.98 -5.14 1.18
N GLN A 60 -17.32 -6.14 1.79
CA GLN A 60 -15.86 -6.19 1.85
C GLN A 60 -15.27 -6.38 0.46
N GLU A 61 -15.78 -7.33 -0.33
CA GLU A 61 -15.36 -7.59 -1.70
C GLU A 61 -15.55 -6.37 -2.61
N LEU A 62 -16.68 -5.67 -2.50
CA LEU A 62 -16.91 -4.45 -3.29
C LEU A 62 -15.87 -3.36 -2.97
N ARG A 63 -15.56 -3.17 -1.68
CA ARG A 63 -14.54 -2.23 -1.26
C ARG A 63 -13.15 -2.64 -1.76
N ASP A 64 -12.85 -3.92 -1.70
CA ASP A 64 -11.56 -4.45 -2.14
C ASP A 64 -11.41 -4.33 -3.66
N GLN A 65 -12.48 -4.53 -4.43
CA GLN A 65 -12.49 -4.28 -5.88
C GLN A 65 -12.24 -2.81 -6.22
N LEU A 66 -12.94 -1.88 -5.55
CA LEU A 66 -12.72 -0.44 -5.75
C LEU A 66 -11.28 -0.03 -5.43
N SER A 67 -10.70 -0.56 -4.34
CA SER A 67 -9.30 -0.32 -3.98
C SER A 67 -8.35 -0.80 -5.09
N ILE A 68 -8.58 -1.98 -5.66
CA ILE A 68 -7.75 -2.53 -6.74
C ILE A 68 -7.84 -1.67 -8.02
N GLU A 69 -9.03 -1.18 -8.37
CA GLU A 69 -9.21 -0.31 -9.53
C GLU A 69 -8.48 1.03 -9.36
N GLU A 70 -8.58 1.63 -8.18
CA GLU A 70 -7.88 2.86 -7.84
C GLU A 70 -6.37 2.67 -7.86
N ASP A 71 -5.87 1.59 -7.24
CA ASP A 71 -4.44 1.24 -7.26
C ASP A 71 -3.92 1.06 -8.68
N ARG A 72 -4.68 0.40 -9.56
CA ARG A 72 -4.32 0.24 -10.98
C ARG A 72 -4.25 1.58 -11.71
N LYS A 73 -5.19 2.48 -11.45
CA LYS A 73 -5.22 3.82 -12.06
C LYS A 73 -4.01 4.64 -11.61
N ILE A 74 -3.72 4.64 -10.30
CA ILE A 74 -2.54 5.31 -9.73
C ILE A 74 -1.26 4.73 -10.32
N ALA A 75 -1.14 3.39 -10.40
CA ALA A 75 0.04 2.74 -10.97
C ALA A 75 0.24 3.07 -12.46
N ALA A 76 -0.83 3.13 -13.24
CA ALA A 76 -0.77 3.52 -14.64
C ALA A 76 -0.31 4.98 -14.81
N GLN A 77 -0.84 5.89 -13.99
CA GLN A 77 -0.44 7.29 -14.00
C GLN A 77 1.03 7.45 -13.57
N ALA A 78 1.43 6.79 -12.48
CA ALA A 78 2.81 6.81 -12.01
C ALA A 78 3.80 6.30 -13.07
N ARG A 79 3.43 5.26 -13.83
CA ARG A 79 4.25 4.76 -14.94
C ARG A 79 4.37 5.80 -16.06
N ALA A 80 3.28 6.44 -16.45
CA ALA A 80 3.30 7.48 -17.48
C ALA A 80 4.16 8.69 -17.04
N ASP A 81 4.06 9.09 -15.78
CA ASP A 81 4.88 10.16 -15.19
C ASP A 81 6.36 9.77 -15.18
N MET A 82 6.70 8.54 -14.79
CA MET A 82 8.08 8.04 -14.87
C MET A 82 8.61 8.03 -16.30
N ASP A 83 7.82 7.58 -17.28
CA ASP A 83 8.22 7.58 -18.68
C ASP A 83 8.42 9.01 -19.21
N PHE A 84 7.57 9.95 -18.79
CA PHE A 84 7.73 11.37 -19.10
C PHE A 84 9.02 11.94 -18.51
N LEU A 85 9.25 11.73 -17.21
CA LEU A 85 10.47 12.17 -16.53
C LEU A 85 11.73 11.53 -17.15
N ALA A 86 11.68 10.26 -17.52
CA ALA A 86 12.80 9.58 -18.19
C ALA A 86 13.13 10.21 -19.56
N ARG A 87 12.09 10.56 -20.35
CA ARG A 87 12.27 11.28 -21.61
C ARG A 87 12.86 12.67 -21.39
N GLU A 88 12.37 13.39 -20.38
CA GLU A 88 12.87 14.72 -20.05
C GLU A 88 14.35 14.67 -19.61
N ILE A 89 14.71 13.70 -18.77
CA ILE A 89 16.11 13.47 -18.36
C ILE A 89 16.99 13.12 -19.57
N ALA A 90 16.49 12.30 -20.50
CA ALA A 90 17.23 11.97 -21.71
C ALA A 90 17.46 13.20 -22.62
N ALA A 91 16.45 14.06 -22.78
CA ALA A 91 16.56 15.31 -23.52
C ALA A 91 17.56 16.27 -22.85
N ILE A 92 17.43 16.46 -21.52
CA ILE A 92 18.39 17.25 -20.72
C ILE A 92 19.80 16.70 -20.89
N ARG A 93 20.00 15.38 -20.79
CA ARG A 93 21.31 14.73 -20.99
C ARG A 93 21.87 14.95 -22.40
N MET A 94 21.04 14.98 -23.43
CA MET A 94 21.49 15.25 -24.81
C MET A 94 21.98 16.69 -24.95
N HIS A 95 21.22 17.66 -24.44
CA HIS A 95 21.63 19.07 -24.42
C HIS A 95 22.88 19.31 -23.56
N LEU A 96 22.98 18.66 -22.40
CA LEU A 96 24.20 18.67 -21.58
C LEU A 96 25.36 17.92 -22.24
N GLY A 97 25.11 16.89 -23.03
CA GLY A 97 26.14 16.18 -23.79
C GLY A 97 26.80 17.06 -24.84
N GLU A 98 26.03 17.95 -25.48
CA GLU A 98 26.54 18.98 -26.38
C GLU A 98 27.28 20.11 -25.65
N LEU A 99 26.95 20.37 -24.38
CA LEU A 99 27.55 21.39 -23.49
C LEU A 99 28.64 20.85 -22.52
N ALA A 100 28.85 19.54 -22.47
CA ALA A 100 29.90 18.86 -21.69
C ALA A 100 31.01 18.24 -22.57
N THR A 101 31.09 18.63 -23.83
CA THR A 101 32.19 19.45 -24.38
C THR A 101 33.58 19.36 -23.74
N ARG A 102 34.07 18.17 -23.36
CA ARG A 102 35.49 18.02 -23.05
C ARG A 102 36.35 18.52 -24.22
N ASP A 103 35.91 18.30 -25.45
CA ASP A 103 36.64 18.75 -26.63
C ASP A 103 36.49 20.25 -26.91
N PHE A 104 35.32 20.88 -26.75
CA PHE A 104 35.23 22.34 -26.94
C PHE A 104 35.70 23.15 -25.74
N VAL A 105 35.57 22.68 -24.49
CA VAL A 105 36.24 23.31 -23.34
C VAL A 105 37.75 23.22 -23.53
N ARG A 106 38.27 22.10 -24.06
CA ARG A 106 39.69 21.94 -24.36
C ARG A 106 40.14 22.73 -25.60
N SER A 107 39.29 22.91 -26.61
CA SER A 107 39.61 23.75 -27.76
C SER A 107 39.64 25.22 -27.38
N GLU A 108 38.69 25.66 -26.55
CA GLU A 108 38.62 27.05 -26.09
C GLU A 108 39.76 27.39 -25.14
N LEU A 109 40.12 26.47 -24.22
CA LEU A 109 41.32 26.65 -23.42
C LEU A 109 42.59 26.73 -24.29
N ARG A 110 42.65 25.95 -25.37
CA ARG A 110 43.82 25.95 -26.27
C ARG A 110 43.88 27.20 -27.14
N SER A 111 42.76 27.73 -27.62
CA SER A 111 42.75 28.95 -28.43
C SER A 111 43.23 30.14 -27.59
N GLU A 112 42.68 30.31 -26.40
CA GLU A 112 43.05 31.36 -25.44
C GLU A 112 44.54 31.28 -25.05
N LEU A 113 45.05 30.09 -24.72
CA LEU A 113 46.47 29.89 -24.40
C LEU A 113 47.39 30.24 -25.58
N ARG A 114 46.95 30.01 -26.81
CA ARG A 114 47.75 30.26 -28.02
C ARG A 114 47.80 31.74 -28.36
N GLU A 115 46.67 32.45 -28.18
CA GLU A 115 46.62 33.90 -28.34
C GLU A 115 47.52 34.61 -27.30
N LEU A 116 47.50 34.16 -26.05
CA LEU A 116 48.40 34.66 -25.01
C LEU A 116 49.89 34.44 -25.35
N ALA A 117 50.23 33.28 -25.91
CA ALA A 117 51.59 32.98 -26.33
C ALA A 117 52.07 33.89 -27.49
N GLU A 118 51.23 34.09 -28.51
CA GLU A 118 51.56 35.00 -29.63
C GLU A 118 51.74 36.45 -29.18
N ARG A 119 50.96 36.92 -28.20
CA ARG A 119 51.12 38.25 -27.62
C ARG A 119 52.46 38.43 -26.89
N LEU A 120 52.97 37.38 -26.26
CA LEU A 120 54.26 37.40 -25.58
C LEU A 120 55.43 37.40 -26.58
N ASP A 121 55.39 36.55 -27.60
CA ASP A 121 56.42 36.52 -28.67
C ASP A 121 56.48 37.86 -29.41
N GLY A 122 55.33 38.44 -29.75
CA GLY A 122 55.27 39.76 -30.40
C GLY A 122 55.74 40.91 -29.49
N ALA A 123 55.70 40.74 -28.17
CA ALA A 123 56.25 41.71 -27.23
C ALA A 123 57.78 41.58 -27.10
N GLU A 124 58.34 40.37 -27.21
CA GLU A 124 59.78 40.14 -27.23
C GLU A 124 60.43 40.66 -28.53
N GLU A 125 59.79 40.45 -29.69
CA GLU A 125 60.29 40.94 -30.98
C GLU A 125 60.32 42.48 -31.07
N LYS A 126 59.38 43.15 -30.39
CA LYS A 126 59.30 44.62 -30.35
C LYS A 126 60.32 45.26 -29.40
N THR A 127 60.93 44.46 -28.54
CA THR A 127 61.90 44.91 -27.53
C THR A 127 63.36 44.71 -28.01
N ARG A 128 63.56 44.07 -29.17
CA ARG A 128 64.87 43.80 -29.76
C ARG A 128 65.14 44.71 -30.97
#